data_AF-A0A369T7F2-F1
#
_entry.id   AF-A0A369T7F2-F1
#
_cell.length_a   1.000
_cell.length_b   1.000
_cell.length_c   1.000
_cell.angle_alpha   90.00
_cell.angle_beta   90.00
_cell.angle_gamma   90.00
#
_symmetry.space_group_name_H-M   'P 1'
#
loop_
_entity.id
_entity.type
_entity.pdbx_description
1 polymer ?
#
loop_
_entity_poly.entity_id
_entity_poly.type
_entity_poly.pdbx_seq_one_letter_code
_entity_poly.pdbx_strand_id
1 'polypeptide(L)'
;MPLREDTMEEVASNLAEIIRKLRAGENVGKDEIEVLTEKVSGLDDPLLKRHLLTLLWEIEKGERGEGDILEKLISYDSSDLSNMLKALQEFSYDEPFDELELKETFELWRSVLRNLSKEGRSSRGANS
;
A
#
# COMPACT_ATOMS: atom_id res chain seq x y z
N MET A 1 -6.56 11.17 19.39
CA MET A 1 -5.63 12.17 18.83
C MET A 1 -5.46 11.75 17.39
N PRO A 2 -5.62 12.61 16.38
CA PRO A 2 -5.44 12.17 15.01
C PRO A 2 -4.02 11.64 14.81
N LEU A 3 -3.89 10.56 14.04
CA LEU A 3 -2.61 10.14 13.50
C LEU A 3 -1.90 11.33 12.88
N ARG A 4 -0.62 11.53 13.23
CA ARG A 4 0.20 12.49 12.51
C ARG A 4 0.26 12.03 11.06
N GLU A 5 -0.05 12.90 10.11
CA GLU A 5 -0.01 12.61 8.66
C GLU A 5 1.30 11.90 8.26
N ASP A 6 2.40 12.22 8.95
CA ASP A 6 3.72 11.59 8.84
C ASP A 6 3.67 10.05 8.99
N THR A 7 2.87 9.52 9.93
CA THR A 7 2.77 8.08 10.19
C THR A 7 2.09 7.33 9.05
N MET A 8 1.06 7.91 8.43
CA MET A 8 0.38 7.27 7.29
C MET A 8 1.27 7.26 6.04
N GLU A 9 1.97 8.35 5.76
CA GLU A 9 2.87 8.43 4.59
C GLU A 9 4.07 7.49 4.77
N GLU A 10 4.62 7.38 5.99
CA GLU A 10 5.66 6.39 6.30
C GLU A 10 5.18 4.95 6.10
N VAL A 11 3.97 4.62 6.59
CA VAL A 11 3.37 3.29 6.38
C VAL A 11 3.18 3.01 4.90
N ALA A 12 2.65 3.97 4.14
CA ALA A 12 2.45 3.83 2.70
C ALA A 12 3.77 3.64 1.94
N SER A 13 4.80 4.41 2.28
CA SER A 13 6.13 4.32 1.66
C SER A 13 6.80 2.97 1.96
N ASN A 14 6.80 2.54 3.23
CA ASN A 14 7.38 1.27 3.64
C ASN A 14 6.67 0.08 2.99
N LEU A 15 5.33 0.11 2.96
CA LEU A 15 4.56 -0.94 2.31
C LEU A 15 4.85 -1.01 0.79
N ALA A 16 4.94 0.15 0.12
CA ALA A 16 5.28 0.19 -1.29
C ALA A 16 6.71 -0.33 -1.57
N GLU A 17 7.66 -0.13 -0.66
CA GLU A 17 8.99 -0.72 -0.76
C GLU A 17 8.96 -2.25 -0.63
N ILE A 18 8.25 -2.78 0.36
CA ILE A 18 8.10 -4.22 0.57
C ILE A 18 7.47 -4.89 -0.66
N ILE A 19 6.39 -4.32 -1.21
CA ILE A 19 5.74 -4.83 -2.42
C ILE A 19 6.73 -4.83 -3.61
N ARG A 20 7.56 -3.79 -3.74
CA ARG A 20 8.59 -3.73 -4.79
C ARG A 20 9.64 -4.83 -4.64
N LYS A 21 10.18 -5.04 -3.44
CA LYS A 21 11.14 -6.12 -3.14
C LYS A 21 10.55 -7.47 -3.52
N LEU A 22 9.32 -7.76 -3.07
CA LEU A 22 8.63 -9.02 -3.38
C LEU A 22 8.42 -9.22 -4.88
N ARG A 23 8.06 -8.16 -5.61
CA ARG A 23 7.92 -8.20 -7.08
C ARG A 23 9.25 -8.46 -7.80
N ALA A 24 10.34 -7.89 -7.31
CA ALA A 24 11.68 -8.12 -7.84
C ALA A 24 12.23 -9.52 -7.50
N GLY A 25 11.50 -10.31 -6.69
CA GLY A 25 11.97 -11.59 -6.17
C GLY A 25 13.00 -11.44 -5.05
N GLU A 26 13.11 -10.24 -4.47
CA GLU A 26 13.99 -9.97 -3.33
C GLU A 26 13.36 -10.47 -2.04
N ASN A 27 14.22 -10.84 -1.09
CA ASN A 27 13.79 -11.27 0.23
C ASN A 27 13.46 -10.06 1.11
N VAL A 28 12.31 -10.07 1.75
CA VAL A 28 11.92 -9.06 2.74
C VAL A 28 12.33 -9.57 4.11
N GLY A 29 13.17 -8.80 4.81
CA GLY A 29 13.64 -9.18 6.14
C GLY A 29 12.50 -9.18 7.17
N LYS A 30 12.54 -10.13 8.11
CA LYS A 30 11.56 -10.20 9.19
C LYS A 30 11.50 -8.90 10.00
N ASP A 31 12.65 -8.29 10.26
CA ASP A 31 12.77 -7.03 10.98
C ASP A 31 12.05 -5.88 10.24
N GLU A 32 12.06 -5.87 8.91
CA GLU A 32 11.33 -4.86 8.11
C GLU A 32 9.80 -5.01 8.28
N ILE A 33 9.32 -6.26 8.31
CA ILE A 33 7.90 -6.57 8.52
C ILE A 33 7.49 -6.21 9.95
N GLU A 34 8.33 -6.52 10.95
CA GLU A 34 8.07 -6.23 12.37
C GLU A 34 7.98 -4.72 12.61
N VAL A 35 8.94 -3.94 12.11
CA VAL A 35 8.91 -2.47 12.20
C VAL A 35 7.64 -1.89 11.55
N LEU A 36 7.24 -2.39 10.38
CA LEU A 36 6.00 -1.92 9.76
C LEU A 36 4.76 -2.35 10.53
N THR A 37 4.76 -3.55 11.11
CA THR A 37 3.67 -4.06 11.96
C THR A 37 3.45 -3.19 13.20
N GLU A 38 4.52 -2.75 13.84
CA GLU A 38 4.44 -1.82 14.98
C GLU A 38 3.83 -0.48 14.57
N LYS A 39 4.25 0.08 13.43
CA LYS A 39 3.69 1.34 12.90
C LYS A 39 2.20 1.22 12.58
N VAL A 40 1.81 0.13 11.92
CA VAL A 40 0.40 -0.18 11.60
C VAL A 40 -0.43 -0.35 12.87
N SER A 41 0.13 -0.96 13.91
CA SER A 41 -0.54 -1.13 15.20
C SER A 41 -0.85 0.21 15.89
N GLY A 42 -0.11 1.27 15.55
CA GLY A 42 -0.35 2.63 16.00
C GLY A 42 -1.48 3.37 15.28
N LEU A 43 -2.06 2.82 14.20
CA LEU A 43 -3.12 3.48 13.43
C LEU A 43 -4.44 3.55 14.23
N ASP A 44 -5.20 4.65 14.10
CA ASP A 44 -6.49 4.82 14.76
C ASP A 44 -7.63 4.08 14.02
N ASP A 45 -7.57 4.02 12.69
CA ASP A 45 -8.57 3.33 11.86
C ASP A 45 -8.47 1.80 12.04
N PRO A 46 -9.50 1.15 12.63
CA PRO A 46 -9.51 -0.28 12.87
C PRO A 46 -9.66 -1.11 11.58
N LEU A 47 -10.36 -0.58 10.58
CA LEU A 47 -10.53 -1.23 9.28
C LEU A 47 -9.19 -1.26 8.55
N LEU A 48 -8.53 -0.10 8.45
CA LEU A 48 -7.21 0.05 7.83
C LEU A 48 -6.17 -0.83 8.53
N LYS A 49 -6.13 -0.77 9.86
CA LYS A 49 -5.23 -1.60 10.67
C LYS A 49 -5.43 -3.08 10.36
N ARG A 50 -6.68 -3.57 10.33
CA ARG A 50 -6.97 -4.96 10.00
C ARG A 50 -6.45 -5.33 8.62
N HIS A 51 -6.74 -4.52 7.59
CA HIS A 51 -6.30 -4.79 6.22
C HIS A 51 -4.78 -4.87 6.11
N LEU A 52 -4.07 -3.94 6.73
CA LEU A 52 -2.60 -3.91 6.68
C LEU A 52 -1.96 -5.04 7.47
N LEU A 53 -2.47 -5.37 8.66
CA LEU A 53 -1.95 -6.48 9.45
C LEU A 53 -2.17 -7.82 8.75
N THR A 54 -3.31 -8.02 8.08
CA THR A 54 -3.54 -9.22 7.25
C THR A 54 -2.51 -9.30 6.13
N LEU A 55 -2.28 -8.20 5.40
CA LEU A 55 -1.29 -8.17 4.31
C LEU A 55 0.13 -8.46 4.82
N LEU A 56 0.54 -7.88 5.96
CA LEU A 56 1.86 -8.12 6.55
C LEU A 56 2.03 -9.56 7.02
N TRP A 57 0.97 -10.18 7.54
CA TRP A 57 0.96 -11.58 7.91
C TRP A 57 1.12 -12.49 6.68
N GLU A 58 0.41 -12.21 5.58
CA GLU A 58 0.56 -12.93 4.31
C GLU A 58 2.02 -12.85 3.81
N ILE A 59 2.61 -11.66 3.86
CA ILE A 59 4.02 -11.42 3.49
C ILE A 59 4.97 -12.22 4.40
N GLU A 60 4.76 -12.21 5.73
CA GLU A 60 5.60 -12.94 6.69
C GLU A 60 5.54 -14.46 6.47
N LYS A 61 4.35 -14.99 6.18
CA LYS A 61 4.17 -16.44 5.97
C LYS A 61 4.61 -16.90 4.59
N GLY A 62 4.79 -15.99 3.64
CA GLY A 62 5.03 -16.34 2.24
C GLY A 62 3.87 -17.12 1.64
N GLU A 63 2.70 -17.11 2.29
CA GLU A 63 1.49 -17.73 1.79
C GLU A 63 0.94 -16.84 0.67
N ARG A 64 0.75 -17.44 -0.51
CA ARG A 64 0.16 -16.80 -1.69
C ARG A 64 -1.08 -17.62 -2.05
N GLY A 65 -2.22 -17.24 -1.52
CA GLY A 65 -3.51 -17.77 -1.94
C GLY A 65 -3.93 -17.14 -3.27
N GLU A 66 -4.60 -17.93 -4.12
CA GLU A 66 -5.23 -17.41 -5.34
C GLU A 66 -6.24 -16.32 -4.98
N GLY A 67 -6.00 -15.10 -5.45
CA GLY A 67 -6.90 -13.96 -5.25
C GLY A 67 -6.51 -13.00 -4.11
N ASP A 68 -5.41 -13.28 -3.42
CA ASP A 68 -4.88 -12.46 -2.34
C ASP A 68 -4.50 -11.06 -2.82
N ILE A 69 -4.73 -10.08 -1.94
CA ILE A 69 -4.37 -8.68 -2.16
C ILE A 69 -2.88 -8.58 -2.46
N LEU A 70 -2.04 -9.37 -1.79
CA LEU A 70 -0.61 -9.44 -2.06
C LEU A 70 -0.30 -9.88 -3.49
N GLU A 71 -0.92 -10.95 -3.99
CA GLU A 71 -0.70 -11.46 -5.35
C GLU A 71 -1.03 -10.38 -6.39
N LYS A 72 -2.18 -9.72 -6.24
CA LYS A 72 -2.59 -8.59 -7.10
C LYS A 72 -1.63 -7.41 -7.03
N LEU A 73 -1.07 -7.14 -5.86
CA LEU A 73 -0.11 -6.05 -5.63
C LEU A 73 1.31 -6.37 -6.13
N ILE A 74 1.69 -7.63 -6.31
CA ILE A 74 3.00 -7.97 -6.90
C ILE A 74 2.90 -8.25 -8.41
N SER A 75 1.73 -8.67 -8.89
CA SER A 75 1.48 -9.00 -10.29
C SER A 75 0.94 -7.82 -11.10
N TYR A 76 0.82 -6.61 -10.54
CA TYR A 76 0.23 -5.48 -11.26
C TYR A 76 1.03 -5.16 -12.52
N ASP A 77 0.30 -4.79 -13.58
CA ASP A 77 0.89 -4.10 -14.71
C ASP A 77 0.83 -2.59 -14.50
N SER A 78 1.74 -1.84 -15.13
CA SER A 78 1.81 -0.38 -14.93
C SER A 78 0.52 0.34 -15.38
N SER A 79 -0.22 -0.23 -16.33
CA SER A 79 -1.55 0.21 -16.74
C SER A 79 -2.61 -0.03 -15.66
N ASP A 80 -2.51 -1.12 -14.90
CA ASP A 80 -3.48 -1.48 -13.87
C ASP A 80 -3.36 -0.55 -12.67
N LEU A 81 -2.12 -0.21 -12.26
CA LEU A 81 -1.89 0.82 -11.25
C LEU A 81 -2.47 2.18 -11.67
N SER A 82 -2.26 2.57 -12.93
CA SER A 82 -2.79 3.83 -13.43
C SER A 82 -4.33 3.83 -13.47
N ASN A 83 -4.96 2.70 -13.78
CA ASN A 83 -6.41 2.57 -13.79
C ASN A 83 -6.99 2.55 -12.37
N MET A 84 -6.35 1.85 -11.42
CA MET A 84 -6.74 1.86 -10.02
C MET A 84 -6.56 3.24 -9.39
N LEU A 85 -5.46 3.93 -9.68
CA LEU A 85 -5.23 5.29 -9.21
C LEU A 85 -6.28 6.26 -9.78
N LYS A 86 -6.63 6.12 -11.06
CA LYS A 86 -7.72 6.90 -11.68
C LYS A 86 -9.07 6.58 -11.05
N ALA A 87 -9.44 5.32 -10.88
CA ALA A 87 -10.69 4.93 -10.22
C ALA A 87 -10.79 5.50 -8.80
N LEU A 88 -9.67 5.47 -8.06
CA LEU A 88 -9.59 6.10 -6.74
C LEU A 88 -9.63 7.62 -6.80
N GLN A 89 -9.15 8.27 -7.85
CA GLN A 89 -9.20 9.73 -8.04
C GLN A 89 -10.58 10.22 -8.52
N GLU A 90 -11.24 9.44 -9.36
CA GLU A 90 -12.59 9.67 -9.89
C GLU A 90 -13.68 9.43 -8.83
N PHE A 91 -13.34 8.74 -7.75
CA PHE A 91 -14.09 8.76 -6.50
C PHE A 91 -14.08 10.19 -5.93
N SER A 92 -15.03 11.02 -6.36
CA SER A 92 -15.28 12.37 -5.83
C SER A 92 -16.09 12.29 -4.54
N TYR A 93 -15.66 13.09 -3.55
CA TYR A 93 -16.23 13.14 -2.21
C TYR A 93 -17.53 13.98 -2.15
N ASP A 94 -18.51 13.67 -3.01
CA ASP A 94 -19.78 14.40 -3.01
C ASP A 94 -20.79 13.87 -1.96
N GLU A 95 -20.52 12.70 -1.36
CA GLU A 95 -21.25 12.21 -0.19
C GLU A 95 -20.34 12.20 1.04
N PRO A 96 -20.82 12.65 2.23
CA PRO A 96 -20.12 12.42 3.47
C PRO A 96 -20.08 10.91 3.68
N PHE A 97 -18.90 10.31 3.63
CA PHE A 97 -18.72 9.02 4.26
C PHE A 97 -19.16 9.21 5.72
N ASP A 98 -20.23 8.50 6.11
CA ASP A 98 -20.66 8.44 7.51
C ASP A 98 -19.52 7.89 8.41
N GLU A 99 -18.46 7.33 7.82
CA GLU A 99 -17.34 6.69 8.49
C GLU A 99 -15.99 7.31 8.07
N LEU A 100 -15.37 8.06 8.99
CA LEU A 100 -14.01 8.59 8.89
C LEU A 100 -12.98 7.51 8.47
N GLU A 101 -13.24 6.26 8.85
CA GLU A 101 -12.44 5.05 8.57
C GLU A 101 -12.27 4.80 7.05
N LEU A 102 -13.32 4.97 6.25
CA LEU A 102 -13.21 4.73 4.81
C LEU A 102 -12.30 5.77 4.12
N LYS A 103 -12.32 7.01 4.61
CA LYS A 103 -11.48 8.09 4.08
C LYS A 103 -9.99 7.80 4.27
N GLU A 104 -9.58 7.45 5.50
CA GLU A 104 -8.18 7.16 5.83
C GLU A 104 -7.67 5.94 5.06
N THR A 105 -8.50 4.90 4.96
CA THR A 105 -8.22 3.72 4.14
C THR A 105 -7.95 4.08 2.67
N PHE A 106 -8.80 4.91 2.05
CA PHE A 106 -8.60 5.32 0.66
C PHE A 106 -7.38 6.21 0.44
N GLU A 107 -7.10 7.13 1.37
CA GLU A 107 -5.93 8.01 1.30
C GLU A 107 -4.62 7.21 1.36
N LEU A 108 -4.56 6.19 2.24
CA LEU A 108 -3.40 5.29 2.29
C LEU A 108 -3.20 4.55 0.96
N TRP A 109 -4.25 3.93 0.42
CA TRP A 109 -4.14 3.20 -0.86
C TRP A 109 -3.74 4.11 -2.02
N ARG A 110 -4.24 5.35 -2.06
CA ARG A 110 -3.79 6.36 -3.03
C ARG A 110 -2.29 6.65 -2.88
N SER A 111 -1.78 6.77 -1.65
CA SER A 111 -0.35 7.01 -1.42
C SER A 111 0.52 5.80 -1.83
N VAL A 112 0.11 4.58 -1.46
CA VAL A 112 0.79 3.33 -1.86
C VAL A 112 0.88 3.24 -3.39
N LEU A 113 -0.24 3.38 -4.11
CA LEU A 113 -0.27 3.29 -5.57
C LEU A 113 0.52 4.40 -6.25
N ARG A 114 0.53 5.61 -5.68
CA ARG A 114 1.35 6.73 -6.15
C ARG A 114 2.84 6.41 -6.01
N ASN A 115 3.25 5.86 -4.87
CA ASN A 115 4.65 5.50 -4.61
C ASN A 115 5.11 4.34 -5.51
N LEU A 116 4.24 3.36 -5.78
CA LEU A 116 4.51 2.32 -6.79
C LEU A 116 4.62 2.88 -8.21
N SER A 117 3.86 3.93 -8.55
CA SER A 117 3.84 4.53 -9.90
C SER A 117 5.02 5.45 -10.21
N LYS A 118 5.66 6.06 -9.19
CA LYS A 118 6.75 7.05 -9.38
C LYS A 118 7.97 6.48 -10.11
N GLU A 119 8.29 5.20 -9.93
CA GLU A 119 9.50 4.61 -10.52
C GLU A 119 9.29 3.88 -11.85
N GLY A 120 8.05 3.60 -12.27
CA GLY A 120 7.76 3.13 -13.63
C GLY A 120 8.17 4.14 -14.72
N ARG A 121 8.47 5.39 -14.35
CA ARG A 121 8.97 6.44 -15.25
C ARG A 121 10.49 6.61 -15.23
N SER A 122 11.19 6.20 -14.16
CA SER A 122 12.64 6.43 -14.02
C SER A 122 13.50 5.49 -14.87
N SER A 123 12.98 4.34 -15.29
CA SER A 123 13.70 3.36 -16.12
C SER A 123 13.66 3.63 -17.63
N ARG A 124 12.96 4.69 -18.10
CA ARG A 124 12.85 5.04 -19.54
C ARG A 124 13.73 6.20 -20.02
N GLY A 125 14.55 6.80 -19.16
CA GLY A 125 15.32 8.01 -19.50
C GLY A 125 16.85 7.92 -19.40
N ALA A 126 17.43 6.77 -19.00
CA ALA A 126 18.87 6.68 -18.73
C ALA A 126 19.73 6.23 -19.93
N ASN A 127 19.14 6.00 -21.10
CA ASN A 127 19.86 5.69 -22.35
C ASN A 127 19.39 6.61 -23.47
N SER A 128 19.94 7.83 -23.54
CA SER A 128 19.92 8.69 -24.74
C SER A 128 21.15 9.58 -24.73
#